data_AF-A0A7S1WXV1-F1
#
_entry.id   AF-A0A7S1WXV1-F1
#
_cell.length_a   1.000
_cell.length_b   1.000
_cell.length_c   1.000
_cell.angle_alpha   90.00
_cell.angle_beta   90.00
_cell.angle_gamma   90.00
#
_symmetry.space_group_name_H-M   'P 1'
#
loop_
_entity.id
_entity.type
_entity.pdbx_description
1 polymer ?
#
loop_
_entity_poly.entity_id
_entity_poly.type
_entity_poly.pdbx_seq_one_letter_code
_entity_poly.pdbx_strand_id
1 'polypeptide(L)'
;SAAAGQAPRPPVSPARCRSRLCPRRPAGPMARISRTFMFALALVTELANAVVWVKGSGGASCETVCKARSGCNEDAWPQSAEEFEGIAAEAGHRCEGTQNGGAKYDPSTDGHYCGWAGPHGRDSEPRCAAVGDGTTYRFCPCN
;
A
#
# COMPACT_ATOMS: atom_id res chain seq x y z
N SER A 1 43.58 12.37 -16.60
CA SER A 1 43.77 13.22 -17.78
C SER A 1 42.43 13.77 -18.21
N ALA A 2 42.16 15.01 -17.81
CA ALA A 2 41.02 15.79 -18.28
C ALA A 2 41.44 16.49 -19.58
N ALA A 3 40.63 16.41 -20.62
CA ALA A 3 40.80 17.20 -21.83
C ALA A 3 39.68 18.25 -21.89
N ALA A 4 40.09 19.50 -21.73
CA ALA A 4 39.29 20.69 -21.85
C ALA A 4 38.95 20.98 -23.33
N GLY A 5 37.78 21.58 -23.57
CA GLY A 5 37.36 22.09 -24.87
C GLY A 5 36.41 23.28 -24.72
N GLN A 6 37.03 24.47 -24.60
CA GLN A 6 36.46 25.83 -24.75
C GLN A 6 35.66 26.00 -26.06
N ALA A 7 34.76 26.97 -26.30
CA ALA A 7 34.06 28.03 -25.58
C ALA A 7 33.04 28.66 -26.63
N PRO A 8 32.24 29.70 -26.29
CA PRO A 8 30.92 30.01 -26.86
C PRO A 8 30.91 31.08 -27.96
N ARG A 9 29.75 31.30 -28.65
CA ARG A 9 29.22 32.58 -29.21
C ARG A 9 27.72 32.43 -29.58
N PRO A 10 26.97 33.50 -29.94
CA PRO A 10 26.63 34.74 -29.24
C PRO A 10 25.09 34.95 -29.14
N PRO A 11 24.58 36.02 -28.49
CA PRO A 11 23.15 36.20 -28.23
C PRO A 11 22.40 36.87 -29.40
N VAL A 12 21.14 36.49 -29.62
CA VAL A 12 20.21 37.25 -30.48
C VAL A 12 19.18 37.93 -29.59
N SER A 13 19.17 39.26 -29.61
CA SER A 13 18.26 40.14 -28.90
C SER A 13 17.30 40.84 -29.90
N PRO A 14 16.36 41.69 -29.47
CA PRO A 14 14.94 41.41 -29.44
C PRO A 14 14.17 42.06 -30.60
N ALA A 15 13.13 41.38 -31.10
CA ALA A 15 12.12 42.03 -31.92
C ALA A 15 11.17 42.85 -31.02
N ARG A 16 11.43 44.16 -30.94
CA ARG A 16 10.43 45.17 -30.56
C ARG A 16 9.35 45.22 -31.64
N CYS A 17 8.11 44.85 -31.32
CA CYS A 17 6.97 45.31 -32.09
C CYS A 17 6.37 46.54 -31.39
N ARG A 18 6.57 47.69 -32.03
CA ARG A 18 5.98 48.98 -31.67
C ARG A 18 4.52 48.99 -32.13
N SER A 19 3.64 49.28 -31.17
CA SER A 19 2.57 50.28 -31.30
C SER A 19 1.33 49.97 -32.16
N ARG A 20 0.19 50.17 -31.49
CA ARG A 20 -1.16 50.53 -32.00
C ARG A 20 -1.99 49.37 -32.52
N LEU A 21 -2.92 48.91 -31.68
CA LEU A 21 -4.36 48.91 -31.96
C LEU A 21 -5.09 48.49 -30.67
N CYS A 22 -5.59 49.47 -29.92
CA CYS A 22 -6.60 49.22 -28.91
C CYS A 22 -7.95 48.98 -29.59
N PRO A 23 -8.77 48.07 -29.05
CA PRO A 23 -10.17 48.33 -28.83
C PRO A 23 -10.46 48.47 -27.33
N ARG A 24 -11.39 49.38 -27.04
CA ARG A 24 -11.86 49.79 -25.70
C ARG A 24 -13.06 48.92 -25.29
N ARG A 25 -13.22 48.74 -23.96
CA ARG A 25 -14.44 48.36 -23.17
C ARG A 25 -14.76 46.86 -23.07
N PRO A 26 -15.55 46.42 -22.04
CA PRO A 26 -16.23 47.17 -20.99
C PRO A 26 -15.87 46.78 -19.54
N ALA A 27 -16.20 47.67 -18.59
CA ALA A 27 -16.20 47.38 -17.16
C ALA A 27 -17.37 46.44 -16.83
N GLY A 28 -17.05 45.21 -16.43
CA GLY A 28 -18.03 44.26 -15.90
C GLY A 28 -18.35 44.59 -14.42
N PRO A 29 -19.60 44.38 -13.98
CA PRO A 29 -20.00 44.59 -12.60
C PRO A 29 -19.31 43.61 -11.66
N MET A 30 -19.02 44.10 -10.44
CA MET A 30 -18.41 43.33 -9.35
C MET A 30 -19.13 41.99 -9.16
N ALA A 31 -18.42 40.90 -9.48
CA ALA A 31 -18.81 39.58 -9.01
C ALA A 31 -18.75 39.61 -7.47
N ARG A 32 -19.92 39.63 -6.85
CA ARG A 32 -20.10 39.32 -5.43
C ARG A 32 -19.40 37.98 -5.19
N ILE A 33 -18.31 38.01 -4.44
CA ILE A 33 -17.57 36.82 -4.02
C ILE A 33 -18.55 35.99 -3.18
N SER A 34 -19.15 34.99 -3.83
CA SER A 34 -20.07 34.06 -3.20
C SER A 34 -19.27 33.26 -2.18
N ARG A 35 -19.58 33.46 -0.90
CA ARG A 35 -19.01 32.82 0.29
C ARG A 35 -19.37 31.32 0.40
N THR A 36 -19.52 30.62 -0.72
CA THR A 36 -20.00 29.23 -0.78
C THR A 36 -19.01 28.24 -1.44
N PHE A 37 -17.81 28.67 -1.83
CA PHE A 37 -16.75 27.77 -2.33
C PHE A 37 -15.76 27.30 -1.24
N MET A 38 -16.23 27.13 -0.01
CA MET A 38 -15.42 26.60 1.12
C MET A 38 -16.12 25.40 1.78
N PHE A 39 -16.78 24.55 1.00
CA PHE A 39 -17.38 23.29 1.51
C PHE A 39 -17.21 22.10 0.55
N ALA A 40 -16.31 22.18 -0.43
CA ALA A 40 -16.12 21.12 -1.45
C ALA A 40 -14.66 20.61 -1.54
N LEU A 41 -13.89 20.70 -0.46
CA LEU A 41 -12.55 20.10 -0.38
C LEU A 41 -12.33 19.40 0.97
N ALA A 42 -13.35 18.71 1.46
CA ALA A 42 -13.19 17.63 2.44
C ALA A 42 -13.33 16.29 1.70
N LEU A 43 -12.54 16.11 0.64
CA LEU A 43 -12.20 14.76 0.17
C LEU A 43 -11.24 14.23 1.22
N VAL A 44 -11.82 13.60 2.24
CA VAL A 44 -11.11 12.78 3.21
C VAL A 44 -10.36 11.74 2.39
N THR A 45 -9.05 11.94 2.24
CA THR A 45 -8.12 10.91 1.80
C THR A 45 -8.10 9.85 2.89
N GLU A 46 -9.07 8.94 2.82
CA GLU A 46 -8.98 7.66 3.50
C GLU A 46 -7.84 6.92 2.78
N LEU A 47 -6.64 7.04 3.34
CA LEU A 47 -5.55 6.13 3.02
C LEU A 47 -6.08 4.75 3.43
N ALA A 48 -6.68 4.04 2.47
CA ALA A 48 -6.92 2.63 2.60
C ALA A 48 -5.55 2.00 2.81
N ASN A 49 -5.19 1.73 4.07
CA ASN A 49 -4.08 0.86 4.42
C ASN A 49 -4.48 -0.52 3.92
N ALA A 50 -4.27 -0.75 2.63
CA ALA A 50 -4.58 -2.02 2.00
C ALA A 50 -3.68 -3.06 2.65
N VAL A 51 -4.30 -4.07 3.26
CA VAL A 51 -3.57 -5.15 3.91
C VAL A 51 -2.74 -5.87 2.85
N VAL A 52 -1.41 -5.88 3.05
CA VAL A 52 -0.49 -6.61 2.18
C VAL A 52 -0.15 -7.93 2.86
N TRP A 53 -0.37 -9.03 2.14
CA TRP A 53 -0.05 -10.35 2.63
C TRP A 53 1.39 -10.73 2.30
N VAL A 54 2.11 -11.17 3.33
CA VAL A 54 3.52 -11.53 3.21
C VAL A 54 3.72 -12.94 3.75
N LYS A 55 4.37 -13.80 2.97
CA LYS A 55 4.88 -15.09 3.45
C LYS A 55 6.16 -14.85 4.25
N GLY A 56 6.13 -15.15 5.54
CA GLY A 56 7.28 -15.05 6.44
C GLY A 56 8.31 -16.17 6.24
N SER A 57 9.50 -15.99 6.82
CA SER A 57 10.49 -17.06 6.95
C SER A 57 10.03 -18.12 7.96
N GLY A 58 10.63 -19.32 7.88
CA GLY A 58 10.36 -20.42 8.81
C GLY A 58 10.50 -19.99 10.27
N GLY A 59 9.48 -20.25 11.08
CA GLY A 59 9.46 -19.94 12.52
C GLY A 59 9.33 -18.45 12.88
N ALA A 60 9.09 -17.55 11.92
CA ALA A 60 8.87 -16.13 12.23
C ALA A 60 7.42 -15.84 12.68
N SER A 61 7.24 -14.92 13.64
CA SER A 61 5.92 -14.35 13.96
C SER A 61 5.53 -13.26 12.97
N CYS A 62 4.23 -12.98 12.83
CA CYS A 62 3.78 -11.91 11.95
C CYS A 62 4.15 -10.51 12.44
N GLU A 63 4.35 -10.31 13.74
CA GLU A 63 4.97 -9.08 14.27
C GLU A 63 6.38 -8.86 13.71
N THR A 64 7.16 -9.94 13.59
CA THR A 64 8.52 -9.86 13.02
C THR A 64 8.46 -9.60 11.52
N VAL A 65 7.59 -10.32 10.80
CA VAL A 65 7.44 -10.20 9.34
C VAL A 65 6.95 -8.80 8.94
N CYS A 66 5.96 -8.26 9.65
CA CYS A 66 5.34 -6.98 9.33
C CYS A 66 6.04 -5.76 9.98
N LYS A 67 7.19 -5.95 10.64
CA LYS A 67 7.89 -4.86 11.35
C LYS A 67 8.24 -3.66 10.45
N ALA A 68 8.52 -3.90 9.17
CA ALA A 68 8.82 -2.86 8.19
C ALA A 68 7.56 -2.25 7.51
N ARG A 69 6.36 -2.75 7.85
CA ARG A 69 5.07 -2.50 7.21
C ARG A 69 4.02 -2.13 8.24
N SER A 70 4.36 -1.18 9.13
CA SER A 70 3.45 -0.63 10.13
C SER A 70 2.78 -1.64 11.08
N GLY A 71 3.29 -2.88 11.18
CA GLY A 71 2.78 -3.92 12.05
C GLY A 71 1.79 -4.89 11.39
N CYS A 72 1.41 -5.90 12.16
CA CYS A 72 0.48 -6.95 11.75
C CYS A 72 -0.98 -6.54 12.03
N ASN A 73 -1.90 -6.90 11.14
CA ASN A 73 -3.32 -6.58 11.24
C ASN A 73 -4.14 -7.79 11.72
N GLU A 74 -4.59 -7.76 12.98
CA GLU A 74 -5.37 -8.85 13.60
C GLU A 74 -6.80 -8.99 13.06
N ASP A 75 -7.35 -7.97 12.40
CA ASP A 75 -8.73 -7.99 11.90
C ASP A 75 -8.83 -8.53 10.47
N ALA A 76 -7.68 -8.78 9.83
CA ALA A 76 -7.60 -9.16 8.43
C ALA A 76 -7.52 -10.67 8.19
N TRP A 77 -7.67 -11.53 9.21
CA TRP A 77 -7.56 -12.97 9.02
C TRP A 77 -8.62 -13.53 8.05
N PRO A 78 -8.25 -14.50 7.17
CA PRO A 78 -9.19 -15.07 6.22
C PRO A 78 -10.35 -15.75 6.94
N GLN A 79 -11.54 -15.60 6.38
CA GLN A 79 -12.78 -16.18 6.89
C GLN A 79 -13.16 -17.48 6.14
N SER A 80 -12.54 -17.75 5.00
CA SER A 80 -12.71 -19.00 4.26
C SER A 80 -11.42 -19.52 3.64
N ALA A 81 -11.42 -20.81 3.26
CA ALA A 81 -10.30 -21.44 2.57
C ALA A 81 -10.03 -20.77 1.21
N GLU A 82 -11.08 -20.41 0.48
CA GLU A 82 -10.99 -19.79 -0.83
C GLU A 82 -10.38 -18.38 -0.76
N GLU A 83 -10.74 -17.61 0.28
CA GLU A 83 -10.11 -16.31 0.56
C GLU A 83 -8.61 -16.48 0.84
N PHE A 84 -8.26 -17.47 1.67
CA PHE A 84 -6.88 -17.78 1.97
C PHE A 84 -6.09 -18.22 0.72
N GLU A 85 -6.67 -19.00 -0.18
CA GLU A 85 -5.98 -19.41 -1.41
C GLU A 85 -5.63 -18.22 -2.29
N GLY A 86 -6.51 -17.21 -2.37
CA GLY A 86 -6.22 -15.94 -3.04
C GLY A 86 -5.05 -15.20 -2.38
N ILE A 87 -5.05 -15.13 -1.06
CA ILE A 87 -4.00 -14.52 -0.24
C ILE A 87 -2.64 -15.23 -0.43
N ALA A 88 -2.63 -16.56 -0.38
CA ALA A 88 -1.42 -17.35 -0.54
C ALA A 88 -0.81 -17.12 -1.92
N ALA A 89 -1.66 -17.07 -2.95
CA ALA A 89 -1.24 -16.77 -4.32
C ALA A 89 -0.68 -15.34 -4.46
N GLU A 90 -1.30 -14.34 -3.83
CA GLU A 90 -0.79 -12.96 -3.77
C GLU A 90 0.59 -12.91 -3.10
N ALA A 91 0.77 -13.67 -2.02
CA ALA A 91 2.04 -13.83 -1.33
C ALA A 91 3.07 -14.70 -2.10
N GLY A 92 2.77 -15.09 -3.34
CA GLY A 92 3.67 -15.83 -4.22
C GLY A 92 3.80 -17.33 -3.89
N HIS A 93 2.80 -17.91 -3.22
CA HIS A 93 2.79 -19.32 -2.85
C HIS A 93 1.54 -20.04 -3.37
N ARG A 94 1.70 -21.29 -3.79
CA ARG A 94 0.59 -22.14 -4.20
C ARG A 94 0.65 -23.43 -3.40
N CYS A 95 -0.42 -23.68 -2.65
CA CYS A 95 -0.57 -24.88 -1.86
C CYS A 95 -0.90 -26.08 -2.78
N GLU A 96 -0.30 -27.23 -2.52
CA GLU A 96 -0.70 -28.51 -3.13
C GLU A 96 -2.06 -28.97 -2.61
N GLY A 97 -2.35 -28.65 -1.34
CA GLY A 97 -3.65 -28.81 -0.72
C GLY A 97 -3.83 -27.84 0.44
N THR A 98 -5.07 -27.35 0.59
CA THR A 98 -5.50 -26.47 1.68
C THR A 98 -6.38 -27.27 2.62
N GLN A 99 -6.05 -27.28 3.91
CA GLN A 99 -6.83 -27.97 4.94
C GLN A 99 -7.29 -27.00 6.01
N ASN A 100 -8.39 -27.36 6.70
CA ASN A 100 -8.78 -26.64 7.90
C ASN A 100 -7.59 -26.67 8.87
N GLY A 101 -7.15 -25.49 9.27
CA GLY A 101 -6.06 -25.35 10.23
C GLY A 101 -6.56 -25.59 11.64
N GLY A 102 -5.87 -24.99 12.59
CA GLY A 102 -6.23 -25.00 14.01
C GLY A 102 -5.05 -24.68 14.91
N ALA A 103 -3.86 -24.52 14.33
CA ALA A 103 -2.72 -24.05 15.06
C ALA A 103 -2.87 -22.54 15.34
N LYS A 104 -2.37 -22.11 16.50
CA LYS A 104 -2.37 -20.69 16.91
C LYS A 104 -1.65 -19.77 15.92
N TYR A 105 -0.78 -20.32 15.08
CA TYR A 105 0.02 -19.58 14.10
C TYR A 105 -0.54 -19.66 12.68
N ASP A 106 -1.62 -20.42 12.43
CA ASP A 106 -2.26 -20.41 11.12
C ASP A 106 -2.77 -18.98 10.82
N PRO A 107 -2.86 -18.55 9.55
CA PRO A 107 -2.58 -19.32 8.33
C PRO A 107 -1.08 -19.58 8.11
N SER A 108 -0.73 -20.80 7.69
CA SER A 108 0.66 -21.23 7.52
C SER A 108 0.82 -22.33 6.46
N THR A 109 2.07 -22.60 6.08
CA THR A 109 2.45 -23.72 5.20
C THR A 109 3.74 -24.38 5.67
N ASP A 110 3.87 -25.68 5.42
CA ASP A 110 5.11 -26.45 5.57
C ASP A 110 6.03 -26.37 4.33
N GLY A 111 5.59 -25.64 3.30
CA GLY A 111 6.25 -25.55 1.98
C GLY A 111 5.45 -26.20 0.86
N HIS A 112 4.52 -27.10 1.18
CA HIS A 112 3.69 -27.83 0.22
C HIS A 112 2.20 -27.72 0.55
N TYR A 113 1.82 -28.06 1.77
CA TYR A 113 0.44 -28.03 2.26
C TYR A 113 0.21 -26.80 3.13
N CYS A 114 -1.04 -26.35 3.19
CA CYS A 114 -1.41 -25.14 3.90
C CYS A 114 -2.55 -25.35 4.89
N GLY A 115 -2.39 -24.81 6.10
CA GLY A 115 -3.46 -24.65 7.09
C GLY A 115 -3.94 -23.20 7.09
N TRP A 116 -5.24 -22.96 6.91
CA TRP A 116 -5.76 -21.59 6.76
C TRP A 116 -6.42 -21.01 8.01
N ALA A 117 -7.20 -21.82 8.73
CA ALA A 117 -7.97 -21.38 9.87
C ALA A 117 -7.14 -21.44 11.16
N GLY A 118 -7.20 -20.39 11.97
CA GLY A 118 -6.61 -20.39 13.33
C GLY A 118 -7.71 -20.49 14.39
N PRO A 119 -7.34 -20.49 15.67
CA PRO A 119 -8.33 -20.35 16.74
C PRO A 119 -9.10 -19.03 16.58
N HIS A 120 -10.44 -19.11 16.64
CA HIS A 120 -11.36 -17.97 16.58
C HIS A 120 -12.15 -17.88 17.89
N GLY A 121 -12.19 -16.70 18.50
CA GLY A 121 -12.98 -16.45 19.72
C GLY A 121 -12.44 -15.28 20.56
N ARG A 122 -13.27 -14.73 21.45
CA ARG A 122 -12.90 -13.57 22.30
C ARG A 122 -11.76 -13.88 23.28
N ASP A 123 -11.55 -15.16 23.58
CA ASP A 123 -10.52 -15.65 24.49
C ASP A 123 -9.29 -16.21 23.74
N SER A 124 -9.25 -16.07 22.41
CA SER A 124 -8.10 -16.52 21.61
C SER A 124 -6.94 -15.55 21.76
N GLU A 125 -5.73 -16.08 21.96
CA GLU A 125 -4.51 -15.29 21.94
C GLU A 125 -4.32 -14.59 20.57
N PRO A 126 -3.71 -13.39 20.55
CA PRO A 126 -3.41 -12.68 19.32
C PRO A 126 -2.53 -13.53 18.40
N ARG A 127 -2.97 -13.71 17.16
CA ARG A 127 -2.29 -14.57 16.18
C ARG A 127 -1.03 -13.91 15.64
N CYS A 128 -0.93 -12.58 15.66
CA CYS A 128 0.24 -11.86 15.18
C CYS A 128 1.52 -12.25 15.94
N ALA A 129 1.43 -12.44 17.26
CA ALA A 129 2.54 -12.82 18.13
C ALA A 129 2.89 -14.32 18.06
N ALA A 130 2.00 -15.15 17.51
CA ALA A 130 2.21 -16.60 17.46
C ALA A 130 3.47 -16.97 16.65
N VAL A 131 4.16 -18.01 17.09
CA VAL A 131 5.37 -18.53 16.44
C VAL A 131 5.10 -19.97 16.01
N GLY A 132 5.41 -20.29 14.75
CA GLY A 132 5.43 -21.65 14.24
C GLY A 132 6.78 -22.33 14.51
N ASP A 133 6.91 -23.61 14.17
CA ASP A 133 8.22 -24.25 14.16
C ASP A 133 9.12 -23.71 13.04
N GLY A 134 10.40 -24.07 13.04
CA GLY A 134 11.38 -23.61 12.06
C GLY A 134 11.09 -24.02 10.61
N THR A 135 10.18 -24.97 10.41
CA THR A 135 9.74 -25.46 9.08
C THR A 135 8.39 -24.88 8.65
N THR A 136 7.74 -24.11 9.52
CA THR A 136 6.44 -23.49 9.28
C THR A 136 6.61 -22.05 8.81
N TYR A 137 6.07 -21.75 7.64
CA TYR A 137 6.06 -20.41 7.04
C TYR A 137 4.66 -19.81 7.20
N ARG A 138 4.56 -18.70 7.93
CA ARG A 138 3.27 -18.03 8.19
C ARG A 138 2.90 -17.08 7.05
N PHE A 139 1.61 -16.95 6.77
CA PHE A 139 1.08 -15.87 5.93
C PHE A 139 0.60 -14.74 6.84
N CYS A 140 1.17 -13.56 6.67
CA CYS A 140 1.02 -12.46 7.61
C CYS A 140 0.33 -11.25 6.95
N PRO A 141 -0.78 -10.76 7.52
CA PRO A 141 -1.43 -9.54 7.07
C PRO A 141 -0.68 -8.32 7.63
N CYS A 142 -0.04 -7.54 6.76
CA CYS A 142 0.71 -6.34 7.13
C CYS A 142 0.00 -5.06 6.67
N ASN A 143 0.23 -3.93 7.35
CA ASN A 143 -0.35 -2.62 7.01
C ASN A 143 0.54 -1.73 6.12
#